data_AF-A0A7X3WL19-F1
#
_entry.id   AF-A0A7X3WL19-F1
#
_cell.length_a   1.000
_cell.length_b   1.000
_cell.length_c   1.000
_cell.angle_alpha   90.00
_cell.angle_beta   90.00
_cell.angle_gamma   90.00
#
_symmetry.space_group_name_H-M   'P 1'
#
loop_
_entity.id
_entity.type
_entity.pdbx_description
1 polymer ?
#
loop_
_entity_poly.entity_id
_entity_poly.type
_entity_poly.pdbx_seq_one_letter_code
_entity_poly.pdbx_strand_id
1 'polypeptide(L)'
;MGRLNQIEKSAQKLIALCQKEKATKTDKEKMFVLHAEILSSIESLTECELCGAISEVIVTMTMGEVTAKLCKECGIKALDAGKIQKSTPRKRTRTTKPRTTSTKPTSVKPKEKVSEPETAAELHSRVEEQTGIKKTDIKRLHKIVDEIATPMNLANTITYVKREVENARLKVEEAALVKAIEILTAA
;
A
#
# COMPACT_ATOMS: atom_id res chain seq x y z
N MET A 1 10.38 2.98 -27.98
CA MET A 1 9.35 3.65 -27.15
C MET A 1 9.75 3.45 -25.71
N GLY A 2 9.68 4.48 -24.88
CA GLY A 2 10.08 4.35 -23.48
C GLY A 2 9.04 3.63 -22.63
N ARG A 3 9.49 3.15 -21.47
CA ARG A 3 8.70 2.29 -20.56
C ARG A 3 7.49 3.02 -19.99
N LEU A 4 7.59 4.34 -19.74
CA LEU A 4 6.46 5.14 -19.25
C LEU A 4 5.35 5.21 -20.30
N ASN A 5 5.71 5.39 -21.58
CA ASN A 5 4.75 5.35 -22.68
C ASN A 5 4.06 3.99 -22.82
N GLN A 6 4.79 2.89 -22.59
CA GLN A 6 4.23 1.53 -22.61
C GLN A 6 3.21 1.33 -21.47
N ILE A 7 3.54 1.77 -20.25
CA ILE A 7 2.63 1.74 -19.10
C ILE A 7 1.35 2.53 -19.41
N GLU A 8 1.49 3.74 -19.93
CA GLU A 8 0.36 4.60 -20.30
C GLU A 8 -0.56 3.90 -21.31
N LYS A 9 0.00 3.32 -22.37
CA LYS A 9 -0.78 2.60 -23.40
C LYS A 9 -1.49 1.37 -22.85
N SER A 10 -0.82 0.57 -22.03
CA SER A 10 -1.44 -0.62 -21.44
C SER A 10 -2.52 -0.24 -20.42
N ALA A 11 -2.32 0.84 -19.66
CA ALA A 11 -3.35 1.40 -18.77
C ALA A 11 -4.57 1.91 -19.55
N GLN A 12 -4.37 2.65 -20.64
CA GLN A 12 -5.46 3.11 -21.51
C GLN A 12 -6.27 1.94 -22.09
N LYS A 13 -5.61 0.88 -22.55
CA LYS A 13 -6.29 -0.35 -23.01
C LYS A 13 -7.08 -1.02 -21.89
N LEU A 14 -6.54 -1.05 -20.68
CA LEU A 14 -7.22 -1.62 -19.51
C LEU A 14 -8.47 -0.82 -19.16
N ILE A 15 -8.38 0.52 -19.16
CA ILE A 15 -9.52 1.43 -18.95
C ILE A 15 -10.62 1.17 -19.99
N ALA A 16 -10.25 1.06 -21.27
CA ALA A 16 -11.20 0.77 -22.35
C ALA A 16 -11.92 -0.57 -22.17
N LEU A 17 -11.25 -1.60 -21.63
CA LEU A 17 -11.89 -2.87 -21.28
C LEU A 17 -12.84 -2.72 -20.08
N CYS A 18 -12.48 -1.93 -19.07
CA CYS A 18 -13.30 -1.69 -17.88
C CYS A 18 -14.58 -0.90 -18.20
N GLN A 19 -14.57 -0.07 -19.26
CA GLN A 19 -15.72 0.74 -19.66
C GLN A 19 -16.80 -0.05 -20.44
N LYS A 20 -16.56 -1.33 -20.75
CA LYS A 20 -17.56 -2.18 -21.41
C LYS A 20 -18.70 -2.55 -20.44
N GLU A 21 -19.95 -2.41 -20.88
CA GLU A 21 -21.13 -2.76 -20.06
C GLU A 21 -21.18 -4.23 -19.63
N LYS A 22 -20.64 -5.14 -20.45
CA LYS A 22 -20.54 -6.58 -20.14
C LYS A 22 -19.16 -7.10 -20.51
N ALA A 23 -18.37 -7.46 -19.51
CA ALA A 23 -17.06 -8.07 -19.71
C ALA A 23 -17.19 -9.56 -20.07
N THR A 24 -16.64 -9.94 -21.21
CA THR A 24 -16.56 -11.36 -21.63
C THR A 24 -15.40 -12.08 -20.92
N LYS A 25 -15.36 -13.42 -21.00
CA LYS A 25 -14.23 -14.21 -20.45
C LYS A 25 -12.90 -13.80 -21.08
N THR A 26 -12.89 -13.54 -22.39
CA THR A 26 -11.70 -13.10 -23.13
C THR A 26 -11.29 -11.67 -22.76
N ASP A 27 -12.24 -10.79 -22.41
CA ASP A 27 -11.90 -9.46 -21.87
C ASP A 27 -11.18 -9.58 -20.53
N LYS A 28 -11.65 -10.46 -19.62
CA LYS A 28 -11.00 -10.70 -18.33
C LYS A 28 -9.56 -11.21 -18.50
N GLU A 29 -9.35 -12.17 -19.41
CA GLU A 29 -8.01 -12.66 -19.74
C GLU A 29 -7.10 -11.54 -20.25
N LYS A 30 -7.60 -10.67 -21.15
CA LYS A 30 -6.85 -9.49 -21.64
C LYS A 30 -6.54 -8.50 -20.52
N MET A 31 -7.44 -8.30 -19.56
CA MET A 31 -7.19 -7.44 -18.40
C MET A 31 -6.04 -7.98 -17.56
N PHE A 32 -5.98 -9.28 -17.30
CA PHE A 32 -4.86 -9.89 -16.57
C PHE A 32 -3.52 -9.72 -17.29
N VAL A 33 -3.50 -9.90 -18.62
CA VAL A 33 -2.29 -9.69 -19.42
C VAL A 33 -1.83 -8.23 -19.36
N LEU A 34 -2.74 -7.27 -19.54
CA LEU A 34 -2.40 -5.84 -19.45
C LEU A 34 -1.92 -5.45 -18.05
N HIS A 35 -2.53 -6.01 -17.00
CA HIS A 35 -2.09 -5.79 -15.63
C HIS A 35 -0.67 -6.32 -15.39
N ALA A 36 -0.37 -7.54 -15.85
CA ALA A 36 0.97 -8.11 -15.77
C ALA A 36 2.01 -7.27 -16.55
N GLU A 37 1.64 -6.77 -17.74
CA GLU A 37 2.51 -5.91 -18.56
C GLU A 37 2.83 -4.58 -17.86
N ILE A 38 1.82 -3.96 -17.23
CA ILE A 38 2.00 -2.73 -16.45
C ILE A 38 2.97 -2.97 -15.29
N LEU A 39 2.76 -4.02 -14.51
CA LEU A 39 3.62 -4.35 -13.36
C LEU A 39 5.07 -4.61 -13.79
N SER A 40 5.27 -5.45 -14.81
CA SER A 40 6.61 -5.73 -15.32
C SER A 40 7.31 -4.47 -15.86
N SER A 41 6.55 -3.57 -16.49
CA SER A 41 7.10 -2.30 -16.96
C SER A 41 7.50 -1.38 -15.80
N ILE A 42 6.70 -1.34 -14.71
CA ILE A 42 7.00 -0.56 -13.50
C ILE A 42 8.28 -1.07 -12.81
N GLU A 43 8.45 -2.38 -12.70
CA GLU A 43 9.64 -2.98 -12.06
C GLU A 43 10.94 -2.63 -12.79
N SER A 44 10.87 -2.38 -14.09
CA SER A 44 12.02 -1.99 -14.91
C SER A 44 12.35 -0.49 -14.85
N LEU A 45 11.51 0.33 -14.21
CA LEU A 45 11.74 1.76 -14.10
C LEU A 45 12.90 2.02 -13.14
N THR A 46 13.77 2.95 -13.54
CA THR A 46 14.85 3.43 -12.70
C THR A 46 14.49 4.80 -12.15
N GLU A 47 14.88 5.05 -10.90
CA GLU A 47 14.71 6.34 -10.25
C GLU A 47 16.04 7.09 -10.17
N CYS A 48 15.96 8.40 -10.13
CA CYS A 48 17.11 9.28 -9.94
C CYS A 48 17.56 9.20 -8.47
N GLU A 49 18.84 8.93 -8.24
CA GLU A 49 19.39 8.79 -6.89
C GLU A 49 19.39 10.09 -6.06
N LEU A 50 19.28 11.25 -6.72
CA LEU A 50 19.15 12.54 -6.05
C LEU A 50 17.69 12.91 -5.71
N CYS A 51 16.84 13.11 -6.71
CA CYS A 51 15.47 13.59 -6.49
C CYS A 51 14.40 12.49 -6.38
N GLY A 52 14.74 11.22 -6.64
CA GLY A 52 13.78 10.11 -6.68
C GLY A 52 12.81 10.16 -7.86
N ALA A 53 13.00 11.07 -8.82
CA ALA A 53 12.16 11.12 -10.01
C ALA A 53 12.43 9.91 -10.90
N ILE A 54 11.37 9.29 -11.38
CA ILE A 54 11.43 8.28 -12.43
C ILE A 54 11.46 9.02 -13.77
N SER A 55 12.41 8.69 -14.62
CA SER A 55 12.53 9.25 -15.96
C SER A 55 12.88 8.15 -16.95
N GLU A 56 12.48 8.30 -18.21
CA GLU A 56 12.91 7.37 -19.27
C GLU A 56 14.41 7.47 -19.53
N VAL A 57 15.01 8.62 -19.21
CA VAL A 57 16.43 8.90 -19.40
C VAL A 57 17.07 9.13 -18.04
N ILE A 58 17.59 8.05 -17.47
CA ILE A 58 18.47 8.07 -16.32
C ILE A 58 19.85 7.60 -16.76
N VAL A 59 20.84 8.43 -16.50
CA VAL A 59 22.23 8.19 -16.91
C VAL A 59 23.08 7.97 -15.67
N THR A 60 23.96 6.98 -15.72
CA THR A 60 25.00 6.81 -14.71
C THR A 60 26.11 7.82 -15.00
N MET A 61 26.37 8.72 -14.05
CA MET A 61 27.38 9.77 -14.17
C MET A 61 28.40 9.64 -13.05
N THR A 62 29.68 9.82 -13.38
CA THR A 62 30.79 9.81 -12.42
C THR A 62 31.45 11.18 -12.40
N MET A 63 31.60 11.77 -11.22
CA MET A 63 32.34 13.02 -11.01
C MET A 63 33.22 12.88 -9.76
N GLY A 64 34.54 12.99 -9.94
CA GLY A 64 35.49 12.64 -8.89
C GLY A 64 35.34 11.17 -8.47
N GLU A 65 35.20 10.92 -7.17
CA GLU A 65 35.00 9.58 -6.62
C GLU A 65 33.52 9.15 -6.51
N VAL A 66 32.59 10.00 -6.97
CA VAL A 66 31.15 9.75 -6.82
C VAL A 66 30.55 9.32 -8.15
N THR A 67 29.93 8.13 -8.15
CA THR A 67 29.07 7.65 -9.25
C THR A 67 27.61 7.66 -8.78
N ALA A 68 26.70 8.17 -9.61
CA ALA A 68 25.27 8.19 -9.33
C ALA A 68 24.41 8.06 -10.60
N LYS A 69 23.21 7.49 -10.48
CA LYS A 69 22.18 7.48 -11.52
C LYS A 69 21.33 8.74 -11.44
N LEU A 70 21.40 9.59 -12.48
CA LEU A 70 20.81 10.92 -12.48
C LEU A 70 19.78 11.08 -13.60
N CYS A 71 18.65 11.72 -13.30
CA CYS A 71 17.78 12.27 -14.32
C CYS A 71 18.41 13.51 -14.97
N LYS A 72 17.87 13.94 -16.11
CA LYS A 72 18.33 15.12 -16.87
C LYS A 72 18.57 16.36 -15.99
N GLU A 73 17.58 16.74 -15.17
CA GLU A 73 17.66 17.93 -14.31
C GLU A 73 18.77 17.84 -13.25
N CYS A 74 18.90 16.66 -12.63
CA CYS A 74 19.93 16.42 -11.62
C CYS A 74 21.33 16.31 -12.24
N GLY A 75 21.43 15.74 -13.44
CA GLY A 75 22.67 15.67 -14.21
C GLY A 75 23.19 17.07 -14.57
N ILE A 76 22.33 17.93 -15.14
CA ILE A 76 22.71 19.31 -15.49
C ILE A 76 23.17 20.08 -14.25
N LYS A 77 22.42 20.03 -13.14
CA LYS A 77 22.82 20.69 -11.89
C LYS A 77 24.16 20.21 -11.34
N ALA A 78 24.44 18.91 -11.45
CA ALA A 78 25.72 18.37 -11.01
C ALA A 78 26.89 18.80 -11.92
N LEU A 79 26.65 18.91 -13.23
CA LEU A 79 27.62 19.45 -14.19
C LEU A 79 27.91 20.93 -13.90
N ASP A 80 26.87 21.75 -13.73
CA ASP A 80 27.00 23.18 -13.43
C ASP A 80 27.73 23.43 -12.10
N ALA A 81 27.45 22.60 -11.09
CA ALA A 81 28.09 22.69 -9.77
C ALA A 81 29.48 22.05 -9.71
N GLY A 82 29.90 21.33 -10.76
CA GLY A 82 31.16 20.58 -10.78
C GLY A 82 31.22 19.41 -9.78
N LYS A 83 30.09 19.01 -9.19
CA LYS A 83 30.02 17.94 -8.18
C LYS A 83 28.64 17.31 -8.10
N ILE A 84 28.60 16.02 -7.80
CA ILE A 84 27.35 15.31 -7.47
C ILE A 84 27.05 15.53 -5.99
N GLN A 85 26.18 16.50 -5.68
CA GLN A 85 25.65 16.66 -4.33
C GLN A 85 24.58 15.61 -4.07
N LYS A 86 24.94 14.54 -3.37
CA LYS A 86 23.98 13.60 -2.80
C LYS A 86 23.09 14.35 -1.81
N SER A 87 21.89 14.76 -2.23
CA SER A 87 20.85 15.13 -1.27
C SER A 87 20.61 13.90 -0.40
N THR A 88 20.70 14.06 0.92
CA THR A 88 20.39 12.98 1.86
C THR A 88 19.11 12.30 1.41
N PRO A 89 19.13 10.98 1.12
CA PRO A 89 18.00 10.30 0.54
C PRO A 89 16.81 10.52 1.48
N ARG A 90 15.70 11.02 0.94
CA ARG A 90 14.43 10.99 1.65
C ARG A 90 14.19 9.53 1.97
N LYS A 91 14.38 9.15 3.24
CA LYS A 91 14.31 7.78 3.73
C LYS A 91 12.91 7.26 3.46
N ARG A 92 12.69 6.70 2.26
CA ARG A 92 11.55 5.81 2.02
C ARG A 92 11.89 4.56 2.78
N THR A 93 11.26 4.40 3.93
CA THR A 93 11.31 3.18 4.74
C THR A 93 10.82 2.05 3.86
N ARG A 94 11.75 1.38 3.19
CA ARG A 94 11.48 0.13 2.51
C ARG A 94 11.38 -0.90 3.62
N THR A 95 10.16 -1.16 4.08
CA THR A 95 9.89 -2.18 5.11
C THR A 95 10.12 -3.56 4.50
N THR A 96 11.37 -3.96 4.33
CA THR A 96 11.72 -5.37 4.18
C THR A 96 11.61 -5.99 5.57
N LYS A 97 10.49 -6.66 5.83
CA LYS A 97 10.21 -7.37 7.08
C LYS A 97 11.28 -8.45 7.27
N PRO A 98 12.19 -8.37 8.26
CA PRO A 98 13.09 -9.47 8.56
C PRO A 98 12.31 -10.53 9.34
N ARG A 99 12.31 -11.74 8.82
CA ARG A 99 11.80 -12.94 9.49
C ARG A 99 12.77 -13.26 10.63
N THR A 100 12.44 -12.85 11.85
CA THR A 100 13.26 -13.13 13.05
C THR A 100 12.64 -14.25 13.86
N THR A 101 13.35 -15.36 13.89
CA THR A 101 13.25 -16.43 14.89
C THR A 101 13.65 -15.90 16.27
N SER A 102 12.89 -16.33 17.27
CA SER A 102 12.99 -16.04 18.70
C SER A 102 14.38 -16.25 19.30
N THR A 103 14.88 -15.31 20.12
CA THR A 103 15.35 -15.54 21.51
C THR A 103 15.69 -14.23 22.24
N LYS A 104 15.25 -14.13 23.51
CA LYS A 104 15.51 -13.07 24.53
C LYS A 104 16.93 -13.26 25.15
N PRO A 105 17.57 -12.32 25.89
CA PRO A 105 17.02 -11.69 27.12
C PRO A 105 17.40 -10.21 27.47
N THR A 106 16.45 -9.58 28.19
CA THR A 106 16.53 -8.74 29.42
C THR A 106 17.47 -7.53 29.54
N SER A 107 16.90 -6.34 29.82
CA SER A 107 17.29 -5.45 30.95
C SER A 107 16.37 -4.21 31.13
N VAL A 108 15.64 -4.21 32.26
CA VAL A 108 15.26 -3.11 33.19
C VAL A 108 14.29 -1.95 32.78
N LYS A 109 13.24 -1.84 33.61
CA LYS A 109 12.05 -0.95 33.74
C LYS A 109 12.38 0.54 34.11
N PRO A 110 11.42 1.51 34.24
CA PRO A 110 9.99 1.36 34.60
C PRO A 110 8.89 2.23 33.93
N LYS A 111 7.75 1.57 33.68
CA LYS A 111 6.34 1.99 33.84
C LYS A 111 5.82 3.24 33.13
N GLU A 112 5.18 3.00 31.98
CA GLU A 112 3.89 3.61 31.64
C GLU A 112 2.96 2.49 31.17
N LYS A 113 1.66 2.56 31.52
CA LYS A 113 0.68 1.47 31.37
C LYS A 113 0.44 1.13 29.90
N VAL A 114 1.18 0.15 29.38
CA VAL A 114 0.84 -0.56 28.15
C VAL A 114 -0.15 -1.66 28.54
N SER A 115 -1.42 -1.48 28.22
CA SER A 115 -2.37 -2.59 28.20
C SER A 115 -1.85 -3.65 27.24
N GLU A 116 -1.88 -4.90 27.69
CA GLU A 116 -1.53 -6.11 26.94
C GLU A 116 -2.17 -6.10 25.54
N PRO A 117 -1.60 -6.79 24.54
CA PRO A 117 -2.27 -6.92 23.26
C PRO A 117 -3.65 -7.55 23.49
N GLU A 118 -4.72 -6.77 23.31
CA GLU A 118 -6.09 -7.25 23.46
C GLU A 118 -6.22 -8.49 22.59
N THR A 119 -6.53 -9.62 23.20
CA THR A 119 -6.71 -10.85 22.42
C THR A 119 -7.90 -10.64 21.49
N ALA A 120 -7.87 -11.21 20.28
CA ALA A 120 -8.98 -11.06 19.32
C ALA A 120 -10.34 -11.41 19.93
N ALA A 121 -10.38 -12.31 20.93
CA ALA A 121 -11.58 -12.67 21.67
C ALA A 121 -12.12 -11.54 22.57
N GLU A 122 -11.24 -10.76 23.20
CA GLU A 122 -11.58 -9.60 24.03
C GLU A 122 -12.06 -8.43 23.14
N LEU A 123 -11.38 -8.20 22.02
CA LEU A 123 -11.80 -7.23 21.00
C LEU A 123 -13.20 -7.53 20.47
N HIS A 124 -13.48 -8.79 20.12
CA HIS A 124 -14.79 -9.18 19.60
C HIS A 124 -15.90 -9.06 20.65
N SER A 125 -15.57 -9.30 21.92
CA SER A 125 -16.53 -9.15 23.02
C SER A 125 -16.82 -7.67 23.30
N ARG A 126 -15.81 -6.80 23.24
CA ARG A 126 -15.97 -5.33 23.34
C ARG A 126 -16.84 -4.77 22.22
N VAL A 127 -16.63 -5.24 20.99
CA VAL A 127 -17.45 -4.81 19.83
C VAL A 127 -18.90 -5.28 20.00
N GLU A 128 -19.14 -6.51 20.45
CA GLU A 128 -20.50 -7.02 20.70
C GLU A 128 -21.21 -6.19 21.78
N GLU A 129 -20.54 -5.90 22.90
CA GLU A 129 -21.11 -5.08 23.99
C GLU A 129 -21.47 -3.66 23.55
N GLN A 130 -20.67 -3.06 22.66
CA GLN A 130 -20.86 -1.66 22.24
C GLN A 130 -21.77 -1.49 21.01
N THR A 131 -21.97 -2.54 20.21
CA THR A 131 -22.68 -2.44 18.93
C THR A 131 -23.87 -3.40 18.79
N GLY A 132 -24.00 -4.39 19.68
CA GLY A 132 -25.05 -5.41 19.61
C GLY A 132 -24.91 -6.39 18.43
N ILE A 133 -23.80 -6.33 17.70
CA ILE A 133 -23.52 -7.21 16.56
C ILE A 133 -23.11 -8.59 17.08
N LYS A 134 -23.65 -9.66 16.47
CA LYS A 134 -23.29 -11.04 16.84
C LYS A 134 -21.80 -11.32 16.64
N LYS A 135 -21.17 -12.05 17.56
CA LYS A 135 -19.74 -12.46 17.44
C LYS A 135 -19.37 -13.08 16.09
N THR A 136 -20.28 -13.80 15.44
CA THR A 136 -20.05 -14.41 14.12
C THR A 136 -19.86 -13.36 13.02
N ASP A 137 -20.61 -12.27 13.08
CA ASP A 137 -20.56 -11.20 12.10
C ASP A 137 -19.38 -10.26 12.39
N ILE A 138 -19.04 -10.06 13.68
CA ILE A 138 -17.82 -9.34 14.09
C ILE A 138 -16.56 -10.04 13.57
N LYS A 139 -16.48 -11.38 13.65
CA LYS A 139 -15.34 -12.13 13.08
C LYS A 139 -15.21 -11.94 11.57
N ARG A 140 -16.33 -11.86 10.84
CA ARG A 140 -16.34 -11.60 9.40
C ARG A 140 -15.91 -10.17 9.10
N LEU A 141 -16.41 -9.20 9.85
CA LEU A 141 -16.01 -7.79 9.75
C LEU A 141 -14.52 -7.61 10.02
N HIS A 142 -14.00 -8.23 11.09
CA HIS A 142 -12.58 -8.16 11.42
C HIS A 142 -11.71 -8.74 10.31
N LYS A 143 -12.12 -9.86 9.71
CA LYS A 143 -11.43 -10.45 8.56
C LYS A 143 -11.44 -9.51 7.35
N ILE A 144 -12.57 -8.86 7.05
CA ILE A 144 -12.67 -7.88 5.97
C ILE A 144 -11.73 -6.70 6.24
N VAL A 145 -11.64 -6.22 7.48
CA VAL A 145 -10.74 -5.14 7.90
C VAL A 145 -9.27 -5.57 7.80
N ASP A 146 -8.91 -6.78 8.22
CA ASP A 146 -7.55 -7.33 8.13
C ASP A 146 -7.09 -7.50 6.67
N GLU A 147 -8.02 -7.76 5.74
CA GLU A 147 -7.74 -7.88 4.31
C GLU A 147 -7.52 -6.52 3.62
N ILE A 148 -7.82 -5.41 4.28
CA ILE A 148 -7.56 -4.06 3.74
C ILE A 148 -6.07 -3.77 3.82
N ALA A 149 -5.45 -3.55 2.66
CA ALA A 149 -4.08 -3.08 2.59
C ALA A 149 -3.94 -1.70 3.26
N THR A 150 -3.17 -1.63 4.35
CA THR A 150 -2.75 -0.34 4.94
C THR A 150 -1.88 0.44 3.93
N PRO A 151 -2.00 1.78 3.82
CA PRO A 151 -2.63 2.71 4.76
C PRO A 151 -3.92 3.32 4.18
N MET A 152 -5.06 2.65 4.34
CA MET A 152 -6.35 3.25 3.97
C MET A 152 -6.85 4.15 5.12
N ASN A 153 -7.27 5.38 4.79
CA ASN A 153 -7.83 6.28 5.80
C ASN A 153 -9.18 5.75 6.32
N LEU A 154 -9.58 6.14 7.52
CA LEU A 154 -10.78 5.62 8.20
C LEU A 154 -12.07 5.81 7.37
N ALA A 155 -12.21 6.94 6.66
CA ALA A 155 -13.36 7.21 5.81
C ALA A 155 -13.46 6.25 4.60
N ASN A 156 -12.33 5.96 3.95
CA ASN A 156 -12.29 5.01 2.85
C ASN A 156 -12.48 3.58 3.36
N THR A 157 -11.93 3.25 4.54
CA THR A 157 -12.15 1.97 5.22
C THR A 157 -13.62 1.73 5.51
N ILE A 158 -14.33 2.71 6.08
CA ILE A 158 -15.78 2.61 6.30
C ILE A 158 -16.52 2.39 4.98
N THR A 159 -16.18 3.16 3.94
CA THR A 159 -16.84 3.05 2.63
C THR A 159 -16.63 1.68 1.98
N TYR A 160 -15.41 1.14 2.07
CA TYR A 160 -15.06 -0.17 1.55
C TYR A 160 -15.78 -1.28 2.32
N VAL A 161 -15.69 -1.26 3.65
CA VAL A 161 -16.32 -2.29 4.50
C VAL A 161 -17.84 -2.28 4.32
N LYS A 162 -18.48 -1.10 4.17
CA LYS A 162 -19.91 -1.02 3.84
C LYS A 162 -20.26 -1.79 2.56
N ARG A 163 -19.49 -1.61 1.49
CA ARG A 163 -19.71 -2.34 0.23
C ARG A 163 -19.49 -3.85 0.39
N GLU A 164 -18.49 -4.26 1.16
CA GLU A 164 -18.23 -5.68 1.43
C GLU A 164 -19.31 -6.34 2.29
N VAL A 165 -19.88 -5.61 3.26
CA VAL A 165 -21.01 -6.05 4.09
C VAL A 165 -22.28 -6.23 3.24
N GLU A 166 -22.54 -5.30 2.31
CA GLU A 166 -23.63 -5.41 1.33
C GLU A 166 -23.43 -6.62 0.40
N ASN A 167 -22.21 -6.81 -0.12
CA ASN A 167 -21.84 -7.96 -0.95
C ASN A 167 -22.02 -9.29 -0.20
N ALA A 168 -21.67 -9.32 1.08
CA ALA A 168 -21.82 -10.47 1.97
C ALA A 168 -23.25 -10.66 2.51
N ARG A 169 -24.19 -9.76 2.17
CA ARG A 169 -25.59 -9.75 2.63
C ARG A 169 -25.73 -9.82 4.15
N LEU A 170 -24.80 -9.20 4.88
CA LEU A 170 -24.85 -9.13 6.33
C LEU A 170 -25.90 -8.10 6.77
N LYS A 171 -26.82 -8.50 7.65
CA LYS A 171 -27.86 -7.63 8.19
C LYS A 171 -27.34 -6.91 9.43
N VAL A 172 -26.53 -5.87 9.22
CA VAL A 172 -25.96 -5.04 10.28
C VAL A 172 -26.46 -3.61 10.12
N GLU A 173 -26.86 -2.98 11.22
CA GLU A 173 -27.30 -1.58 11.22
C GLU A 173 -26.12 -0.64 10.94
N GLU A 174 -26.33 0.38 10.12
CA GLU A 174 -25.27 1.25 9.61
C GLU A 174 -24.52 2.00 10.74
N ALA A 175 -25.24 2.45 11.77
CA ALA A 175 -24.64 3.11 12.93
C ALA A 175 -23.78 2.16 13.79
N ALA A 176 -24.19 0.89 13.90
CA ALA A 176 -23.45 -0.14 14.61
C ALA A 176 -22.19 -0.55 13.83
N LEU A 177 -22.29 -0.60 12.50
CA LEU A 177 -21.18 -0.95 11.60
C LEU A 177 -20.03 0.07 11.67
N VAL A 178 -20.35 1.37 11.64
CA VAL A 178 -19.34 2.43 11.70
C VAL A 178 -18.54 2.35 13.01
N LYS A 179 -19.24 2.22 14.15
CA LYS A 179 -18.60 2.06 15.47
C LYS A 179 -17.74 0.80 15.56
N ALA A 180 -18.21 -0.31 14.99
CA ALA A 180 -17.43 -1.54 14.97
C ALA A 180 -16.11 -1.37 14.19
N ILE A 181 -16.14 -0.70 13.03
CA ILE A 181 -14.95 -0.45 12.21
C ILE A 181 -13.96 0.48 12.92
N GLU A 182 -14.44 1.52 13.61
CA GLU A 182 -13.59 2.41 14.41
C GLU A 182 -12.84 1.63 15.51
N ILE A 183 -13.53 0.73 16.21
CA ILE A 183 -12.92 -0.09 17.26
C ILE A 183 -11.92 -1.11 16.69
N LEU A 184 -12.24 -1.72 15.54
CA LEU A 184 -11.41 -2.75 14.91
C LEU A 184 -10.16 -2.17 14.20
N THR A 185 -10.19 -0.90 13.80
CA THR A 185 -9.06 -0.23 13.15
C THR A 185 -8.16 0.53 14.13
N ALA A 186 -8.63 0.76 15.36
CA ALA A 186 -7.86 1.38 16.44
C ALA A 186 -7.09 0.36 17.31
N ALA A 187 -7.33 -0.94 17.14
CA ALA A 187 -6.65 -2.04 17.80
C ALA A 187 -5.40 -2.48 17.02
#